data_AF-A0A2S4HIY3-F1
#
_entry.id   AF-A0A2S4HIY3-F1
#
_cell.length_a   1.000
_cell.length_b   1.000
_cell.length_c   1.000
_cell.angle_alpha   90.00
_cell.angle_beta   90.00
_cell.angle_gamma   90.00
#
_symmetry.space_group_name_H-M   'P 1'
#
loop_
_entity.id
_entity.type
_entity.pdbx_description
1 polymer ?
#
loop_
_entity_poly.entity_id
_entity_poly.type
_entity_poly.pdbx_seq_one_letter_code
_entity_poly.pdbx_strand_id
1 'polypeptide(L)'
;MQYKFGDVISKAAADSSNLRLSQAINDGTPYTGIVTLQKTINGTYIVLSDYHDMEWTLPESWFPKSSKPYRRQLNFNKVPECYVDVAKHCAKIDIQSGHRGSTIVVKYKTLQVLLNYLASQNIRNTSNITPLVTIQYVNHLKTRNSYKGKRLSAQMITMYLRAVEYLHQCMTKTEQSFPHPWPDSSAYILAGVRKHRIGKPKTLLIPDEVFSRVFKFANSYLERSTKLLKLQDIDTAIKKDYSHLSNEPIWQRRTATLKRQGYDSVSSFYTDILLLESACWWIILVSAQQTPPN
;
A
#
# COMPACT_ATOMS: atom_id res chain seq x y z
N MET A 1 -17.45 22.03 2.79
CA MET A 1 -18.78 21.48 2.48
C MET A 1 -18.86 20.13 3.17
N GLN A 2 -19.78 19.99 4.12
CA GLN A 2 -19.96 18.78 4.91
C GLN A 2 -21.08 17.96 4.27
N TYR A 3 -20.82 16.69 3.97
CA TYR A 3 -21.83 15.78 3.44
C TYR A 3 -22.47 14.98 4.57
N LYS A 4 -23.74 14.61 4.40
CA LYS A 4 -24.46 13.77 5.36
C LYS A 4 -24.57 12.35 4.84
N PHE A 5 -24.69 11.41 5.78
CA PHE A 5 -25.02 10.02 5.46
C PHE A 5 -26.29 9.96 4.61
N GLY A 6 -26.25 9.23 3.51
CA GLY A 6 -27.39 9.06 2.60
C GLY A 6 -27.44 10.06 1.45
N ASP A 7 -26.60 11.10 1.45
CA ASP A 7 -26.54 12.06 0.34
C ASP A 7 -26.17 11.34 -0.96
N VAL A 8 -26.91 11.62 -2.03
CA VAL A 8 -26.67 11.04 -3.36
C VAL A 8 -25.83 12.00 -4.18
N ILE A 9 -24.71 11.51 -4.71
CA ILE A 9 -23.79 12.28 -5.55
C ILE A 9 -23.56 11.61 -6.89
N SER A 10 -23.15 12.42 -7.87
CA SER A 10 -22.77 11.94 -9.20
C SER A 10 -21.42 11.21 -9.17
N LYS A 11 -21.15 10.40 -10.19
CA LYS A 11 -19.84 9.74 -10.35
C LYS A 11 -18.68 10.76 -10.42
N ALA A 12 -18.85 11.86 -11.14
CA ALA A 12 -17.82 12.89 -11.24
C ALA A 12 -17.48 13.52 -9.88
N ALA A 13 -18.49 13.75 -9.04
CA ALA A 13 -18.29 14.25 -7.67
C ALA A 13 -17.56 13.22 -6.80
N ALA A 14 -17.94 11.94 -6.90
CA ALA A 14 -17.27 10.83 -6.19
C ALA A 14 -15.79 10.70 -6.59
N ASP A 15 -15.48 10.73 -7.89
CA ASP A 15 -14.12 10.63 -8.41
C ASP A 15 -13.26 11.82 -7.96
N SER A 16 -13.82 13.03 -7.97
CA SER A 16 -13.16 14.24 -7.46
C SER A 16 -12.86 14.15 -5.95
N SER A 17 -13.81 13.67 -5.14
CA SER A 17 -13.61 13.49 -3.70
C SER A 17 -12.50 12.48 -3.39
N ASN A 18 -12.46 11.36 -4.12
CA ASN A 18 -11.41 10.34 -4.00
C ASN A 18 -10.02 10.89 -4.39
N LEU A 19 -9.95 11.72 -5.44
CA LEU A 19 -8.71 12.37 -5.85
C LEU A 19 -8.17 13.30 -4.75
N ARG A 20 -9.05 14.14 -4.19
CA ARG A 20 -8.71 15.03 -3.07
C ARG A 20 -8.24 14.27 -1.83
N LEU A 21 -8.90 13.14 -1.51
CA LEU A 21 -8.48 12.27 -0.40
C LEU A 21 -7.08 11.71 -0.63
N SER A 22 -6.79 11.26 -1.86
CA SER A 22 -5.49 10.73 -2.23
C SER A 22 -4.39 11.78 -2.14
N GLN A 23 -4.65 12.99 -2.64
CA GLN A 23 -3.73 14.12 -2.56
C GLN A 23 -3.43 14.47 -1.10
N ALA A 24 -4.45 14.58 -0.25
CA ALA A 24 -4.26 14.88 1.17
C ALA A 24 -3.51 13.79 1.94
N ILE A 25 -3.56 12.53 1.50
CA ILE A 25 -2.72 11.46 2.07
C ILE A 25 -1.26 11.62 1.63
N ASN A 26 -1.03 11.90 0.34
CA ASN A 26 0.32 12.03 -0.21
C ASN A 26 1.07 13.26 0.32
N ASP A 27 0.36 14.38 0.41
CA ASP A 27 0.92 15.66 0.82
C ASP A 27 0.96 15.81 2.35
N GLY A 28 0.41 14.84 3.10
CA GLY A 28 0.32 14.89 4.55
C GLY A 28 -0.61 15.99 5.09
N THR A 29 -1.45 16.57 4.23
CA THR A 29 -2.30 17.72 4.59
C THR A 29 -3.61 17.31 5.28
N PRO A 30 -4.21 18.21 6.08
CA PRO A 30 -5.54 17.99 6.63
C PRO A 30 -6.57 17.75 5.53
N TYR A 31 -7.39 16.71 5.70
CA TYR A 31 -8.46 16.38 4.75
C TYR A 31 -9.82 16.74 5.32
N THR A 32 -10.68 17.32 4.49
CA THR A 32 -12.09 17.53 4.79
C THR A 32 -12.95 17.10 3.61
N GLY A 33 -13.98 16.31 3.87
CA GLY A 33 -14.89 15.78 2.86
C GLY A 33 -15.17 14.30 3.01
N ILE A 34 -15.67 13.70 1.93
CA ILE A 34 -16.19 12.32 1.92
C ILE A 34 -15.05 11.30 2.04
N VAL A 35 -15.24 10.33 2.93
CA VAL A 35 -14.26 9.24 3.15
C VAL A 35 -14.75 7.92 2.56
N THR A 36 -16.06 7.63 2.65
CA THR A 36 -16.62 6.37 2.12
C THR A 36 -17.91 6.59 1.34
N LEU A 37 -18.05 5.81 0.27
CA LEU A 37 -19.13 5.89 -0.70
C LEU A 37 -19.64 4.49 -1.07
N GLN A 38 -20.93 4.37 -1.35
CA GLN A 38 -21.53 3.14 -1.89
C GLN A 38 -22.13 3.39 -3.26
N LYS A 39 -21.65 2.62 -4.25
CA LYS A 39 -22.21 2.65 -5.60
C LYS A 39 -23.62 2.04 -5.62
N THR A 40 -24.56 2.74 -6.23
CA THR A 40 -25.93 2.27 -6.45
C THR A 40 -26.06 1.54 -7.78
N ILE A 41 -27.18 0.83 -7.96
CA ILE A 41 -27.52 0.13 -9.22
C ILE A 41 -27.63 1.13 -10.38
N ASN A 42 -28.08 2.35 -10.10
CA ASN A 42 -28.30 3.40 -11.10
C ASN A 42 -27.00 4.15 -11.49
N GLY A 43 -25.84 3.69 -11.00
CA GLY A 43 -24.54 4.31 -11.32
C GLY A 43 -24.22 5.59 -10.54
N THR A 44 -25.10 6.02 -9.62
CA THR A 44 -24.84 7.09 -8.66
C THR A 44 -24.14 6.55 -7.41
N TYR A 45 -23.70 7.44 -6.52
CA TYR A 45 -23.04 7.07 -5.27
C TYR A 45 -23.78 7.65 -4.08
N ILE A 46 -23.90 6.86 -3.02
CA ILE A 46 -24.43 7.29 -1.71
C ILE A 46 -23.25 7.56 -0.78
N VAL A 47 -23.23 8.72 -0.16
CA VAL A 47 -22.26 9.06 0.89
C VAL A 47 -22.54 8.23 2.13
N LEU A 48 -21.53 7.50 2.59
CA LEU A 48 -21.60 6.71 3.82
C LEU A 48 -20.92 7.40 4.99
N SER A 49 -19.86 8.18 4.77
CA SER A 49 -19.17 8.90 5.85
C SER A 49 -18.39 10.10 5.34
N ASP A 50 -18.41 11.18 6.11
CA ASP A 50 -17.56 12.34 5.98
C ASP A 50 -16.43 12.30 7.02
N TYR A 51 -15.32 12.98 6.73
CA TYR A 51 -14.17 13.01 7.61
C TYR A 51 -14.49 13.55 9.02
N HIS A 52 -15.44 14.47 9.14
CA HIS A 52 -15.83 15.03 10.44
C HIS A 52 -16.57 14.03 11.32
N ASP A 53 -17.21 13.02 10.73
CA ASP A 53 -18.00 12.05 11.47
C ASP A 53 -17.13 11.29 12.48
N MET A 54 -17.68 11.04 13.68
CA MET A 54 -17.05 10.20 14.71
C MET A 54 -17.34 8.71 14.53
N GLU A 55 -18.22 8.38 13.58
CA GLU A 55 -18.51 7.01 13.19
C GLU A 55 -18.45 6.88 11.67
N TRP A 56 -17.50 6.11 11.15
CA TRP A 56 -17.42 5.82 9.72
C TRP A 56 -18.02 4.46 9.41
N THR A 57 -18.94 4.44 8.44
CA THR A 57 -19.52 3.25 7.85
C THR A 57 -18.79 2.89 6.58
N LEU A 58 -18.25 1.67 6.53
CA LEU A 58 -17.58 1.13 5.36
C LEU A 58 -18.60 0.47 4.40
N PRO A 59 -18.38 0.54 3.08
CA PRO A 59 -19.27 -0.05 2.09
C PRO A 59 -19.51 -1.55 2.29
N GLU A 60 -20.75 -1.98 2.08
CA GLU A 60 -21.13 -3.39 2.21
C GLU A 60 -20.33 -4.31 1.29
N SER A 61 -20.05 -3.85 0.07
CA SER A 61 -19.32 -4.61 -0.94
C SER A 61 -17.90 -5.00 -0.53
N TRP A 62 -17.34 -4.38 0.52
CA TRP A 62 -16.00 -4.68 1.02
C TRP A 62 -15.98 -5.86 2.01
N PHE A 63 -17.14 -6.44 2.31
CA PHE A 63 -17.31 -7.50 3.28
C PHE A 63 -18.01 -8.73 2.65
N PRO A 64 -17.85 -9.93 3.24
CA PRO A 64 -18.68 -11.07 2.90
C PRO A 64 -20.16 -10.77 3.15
N LYS A 65 -21.06 -11.31 2.32
CA LYS A 65 -22.52 -11.11 2.40
C LYS A 65 -23.14 -11.42 3.77
N SER A 66 -22.52 -12.30 4.56
CA SER A 66 -22.97 -12.64 5.92
C SER A 66 -22.59 -11.61 6.99
N SER A 67 -21.89 -10.54 6.63
CA SER A 67 -21.37 -9.56 7.58
C SER A 67 -22.46 -8.63 8.08
N LYS A 68 -22.68 -8.65 9.41
CA LYS A 68 -23.66 -7.79 10.06
C LYS A 68 -23.26 -6.30 9.98
N PRO A 69 -24.22 -5.35 9.86
CA PRO A 69 -23.94 -3.93 9.69
C PRO A 69 -22.97 -3.31 10.72
N TYR A 70 -23.13 -3.64 12.01
CA TYR A 70 -22.26 -3.12 13.08
C TYR A 70 -20.78 -3.55 12.96
N ARG A 71 -20.47 -4.59 12.16
CA ARG A 71 -19.09 -5.03 11.91
C ARG A 71 -18.38 -4.20 10.85
N ARG A 72 -19.09 -3.29 10.18
CA ARG A 72 -18.60 -2.44 9.09
C ARG A 72 -18.32 -1.00 9.55
N GLN A 73 -18.31 -0.75 10.86
CA GLN A 73 -18.19 0.59 11.43
C GLN A 73 -16.85 0.79 12.13
N LEU A 74 -16.30 1.99 12.00
CA LEU A 74 -15.17 2.52 12.77
C LEU A 74 -15.73 3.60 13.70
N ASN A 75 -15.64 3.42 15.01
CA ASN A 75 -16.21 4.36 15.98
C ASN A 75 -15.10 5.04 16.77
N PHE A 76 -14.80 6.29 16.40
CA PHE A 76 -13.71 7.11 16.94
C PHE A 76 -14.01 7.66 18.34
N ASN A 77 -15.25 7.59 18.83
CA ASN A 77 -15.56 7.94 20.23
C ASN A 77 -14.88 7.00 21.24
N LYS A 78 -14.36 5.85 20.77
CA LYS A 78 -13.61 4.88 21.58
C LYS A 78 -12.09 5.11 21.57
N VAL A 79 -11.65 6.18 20.90
CA VAL A 79 -10.26 6.61 20.84
C VAL A 79 -10.13 7.85 21.73
N PRO A 80 -9.05 7.99 22.52
CA PRO A 80 -8.79 9.21 23.27
C PRO A 80 -8.73 10.43 22.33
N GLU A 81 -9.27 11.57 22.78
CA GLU A 81 -9.43 12.77 21.96
C GLU A 81 -8.13 13.21 21.24
N CYS A 82 -7.00 13.17 21.95
CA CYS A 82 -5.68 13.51 21.39
C CYS A 82 -5.22 12.61 20.23
N TYR A 83 -5.86 11.46 20.02
CA TYR A 83 -5.51 10.48 19.00
C TYR A 83 -6.61 10.26 17.95
N VAL A 84 -7.71 11.02 17.99
CA VAL A 84 -8.79 10.89 17.00
C VAL A 84 -8.28 11.15 15.59
N ASP A 85 -7.52 12.23 15.38
CA ASP A 85 -6.96 12.57 14.08
C ASP A 85 -5.95 11.52 13.59
N VAL A 86 -5.12 11.00 14.48
CA VAL A 86 -4.19 9.90 14.20
C VAL A 86 -4.96 8.65 13.73
N ALA A 87 -6.03 8.29 14.44
CA ALA A 87 -6.84 7.12 14.09
C ALA A 87 -7.56 7.29 12.75
N LYS A 88 -8.13 8.48 12.49
CA LYS A 88 -8.74 8.84 11.20
C LYS A 88 -7.72 8.83 10.07
N HIS A 89 -6.50 9.32 10.34
CA HIS A 89 -5.39 9.33 9.38
C HIS A 89 -4.98 7.91 8.97
N CYS A 90 -4.79 7.00 9.93
CA CYS A 90 -4.51 5.60 9.66
C CYS A 90 -5.65 4.95 8.84
N ALA A 91 -6.90 5.18 9.25
CA ALA A 91 -8.07 4.62 8.58
C ALA A 91 -8.21 5.09 7.12
N LYS A 92 -7.96 6.38 6.82
CA LYS A 92 -7.99 6.89 5.43
C LYS A 92 -6.94 6.23 4.55
N ILE A 93 -5.72 5.99 5.06
CA ILE A 93 -4.66 5.29 4.32
C ILE A 93 -5.12 3.88 3.94
N ASP A 94 -5.68 3.15 4.90
CA ASP A 94 -6.16 1.79 4.70
C ASP A 94 -7.32 1.72 3.70
N ILE A 95 -8.26 2.68 3.77
CA ILE A 95 -9.36 2.82 2.83
C ILE A 95 -8.81 3.05 1.42
N GLN A 96 -7.86 3.97 1.26
CA GLN A 96 -7.36 4.31 -0.05
C GLN A 96 -6.41 3.25 -0.65
N SER A 97 -5.81 2.43 0.21
CA SER A 97 -5.05 1.25 -0.22
C SER A 97 -5.94 0.11 -0.73
N GLY A 98 -7.27 0.24 -0.66
CA GLY A 98 -8.20 -0.79 -1.12
C GLY A 98 -8.19 -2.06 -0.25
N HIS A 99 -7.80 -1.94 1.02
CA HIS A 99 -7.83 -3.09 1.92
C HIS A 99 -9.27 -3.61 2.11
N ARG A 100 -9.40 -4.93 2.29
CA ARG A 100 -10.69 -5.56 2.62
C ARG A 100 -11.28 -4.91 3.87
N GLY A 101 -12.59 -4.67 3.89
CA GLY A 101 -13.25 -3.97 5.00
C GLY A 101 -13.02 -4.64 6.36
N SER A 102 -13.00 -5.98 6.40
CA SER A 102 -12.67 -6.73 7.62
C SER A 102 -11.26 -6.45 8.14
N THR A 103 -10.29 -6.25 7.24
CA THR A 103 -8.90 -5.95 7.59
C THR A 103 -8.78 -4.55 8.19
N ILE A 104 -9.45 -3.56 7.58
CA ILE A 104 -9.49 -2.18 8.08
C ILE A 104 -10.05 -2.15 9.51
N VAL A 105 -11.19 -2.83 9.73
CA VAL A 105 -11.83 -2.90 11.05
C VAL A 105 -10.95 -3.58 12.10
N VAL A 106 -10.22 -4.65 11.73
CA VAL A 106 -9.29 -5.33 12.64
C VAL A 106 -8.11 -4.43 12.99
N LYS A 107 -7.45 -3.82 12.00
CA LYS A 107 -6.34 -2.87 12.21
C LYS A 107 -6.77 -1.72 13.10
N TYR A 108 -7.93 -1.11 12.81
CA TYR A 108 -8.52 -0.05 13.61
C TYR A 108 -8.73 -0.47 15.07
N LYS A 109 -9.33 -1.64 15.32
CA LYS A 109 -9.58 -2.11 16.69
C LYS A 109 -8.31 -2.40 17.46
N THR A 110 -7.27 -2.92 16.80
CA THR A 110 -5.98 -3.14 17.46
C THR A 110 -5.24 -1.83 17.71
N LEU A 111 -5.34 -0.87 16.79
CA LEU A 111 -4.81 0.47 16.95
C LEU A 111 -5.51 1.19 18.11
N GLN A 112 -6.84 1.10 18.21
CA GLN A 112 -7.62 1.66 19.31
C GLN A 112 -7.10 1.18 20.67
N VAL A 113 -6.75 -0.10 20.80
CA VAL A 113 -6.18 -0.65 22.05
C VAL A 113 -4.81 -0.03 22.37
N LEU A 114 -3.95 0.16 21.37
CA LEU A 114 -2.66 0.84 21.54
C LEU A 114 -2.85 2.30 21.96
N LEU A 115 -3.71 3.06 21.27
CA LEU A 115 -3.92 4.48 21.54
C LEU A 115 -4.49 4.71 22.95
N ASN A 116 -5.41 3.85 23.40
CA ASN A 116 -5.92 3.87 24.78
C ASN A 116 -4.81 3.58 25.81
N TYR A 117 -3.92 2.63 25.51
CA TYR A 117 -2.78 2.37 26.38
C TYR A 117 -1.85 3.60 26.46
N LEU A 118 -1.50 4.21 25.33
CA LEU A 118 -0.63 5.39 25.29
C LEU A 118 -1.23 6.55 26.10
N ALA A 119 -2.51 6.84 25.92
CA ALA A 119 -3.21 7.86 26.70
C ALA A 119 -3.22 7.54 28.20
N SER A 120 -3.37 6.26 28.59
CA SER A 120 -3.29 5.85 30.00
C SER A 120 -1.89 6.05 30.62
N GLN A 121 -0.84 6.09 29.80
CA GLN A 121 0.53 6.42 30.21
C GLN A 121 0.81 7.92 30.11
N ASN A 122 -0.22 8.75 29.92
CA ASN A 122 -0.12 10.20 29.70
C ASN A 122 0.73 10.61 28.48
N ILE A 123 0.87 9.70 27.51
CA ILE A 123 1.47 10.01 26.22
C ILE A 123 0.34 10.56 25.36
N ARG A 124 0.47 11.81 24.91
CA ARG A 124 -0.59 12.52 24.16
C ARG A 124 -0.26 12.75 22.69
N ASN A 125 1.01 12.57 22.29
CA ASN A 125 1.46 12.70 20.91
C ASN A 125 2.25 11.43 20.53
N THR A 126 2.08 10.97 19.30
CA THR A 126 2.79 9.79 18.80
C THR A 126 4.29 10.05 18.63
N SER A 127 4.72 11.29 18.39
CA SER A 127 6.15 11.64 18.32
C SER A 127 6.90 11.40 19.64
N ASN A 128 6.17 11.34 20.77
CA ASN A 128 6.74 11.01 22.08
C ASN A 128 6.84 9.49 22.33
N ILE A 129 6.46 8.64 21.36
CA ILE A 129 6.64 7.19 21.49
C ILE A 129 8.12 6.87 21.36
N THR A 130 8.71 6.37 22.45
CA THR A 130 10.10 5.89 22.47
C THR A 130 10.15 4.36 22.46
N PRO A 131 11.30 3.76 22.11
CA PRO A 131 11.49 2.31 22.25
C PRO A 131 11.22 1.77 23.67
N LEU A 132 11.44 2.59 24.70
CA LEU A 132 11.12 2.19 26.07
C LEU A 132 9.60 2.02 26.27
N VAL A 133 8.80 2.95 25.74
CA VAL A 133 7.32 2.87 25.79
C VAL A 133 6.81 1.64 25.05
N THR A 134 7.41 1.31 23.89
CA THR A 134 7.00 0.14 23.11
C THR A 134 7.34 -1.17 23.84
N ILE A 135 8.48 -1.25 24.53
CA ILE A 135 8.84 -2.38 25.40
C ILE A 135 7.89 -2.50 26.58
N GLN A 136 7.52 -1.40 27.23
CA GLN A 136 6.52 -1.39 28.30
C GLN A 136 5.16 -1.91 27.80
N TYR A 137 4.76 -1.52 26.59
CA TYR A 137 3.54 -2.02 25.96
C TYR A 137 3.60 -3.53 25.70
N VAL A 138 4.73 -4.06 25.23
CA VAL A 138 4.95 -5.51 25.06
C VAL A 138 4.72 -6.23 26.38
N ASN A 139 5.30 -5.72 27.47
CA ASN A 139 5.14 -6.32 28.80
C ASN A 139 3.70 -6.22 29.31
N HIS A 140 3.03 -5.09 29.10
CA HIS A 140 1.61 -4.92 29.41
C HIS A 140 0.75 -5.95 28.68
N LEU A 141 0.99 -6.20 27.39
CA LEU A 141 0.25 -7.22 26.63
C LEU A 141 0.51 -8.65 27.11
N LYS A 142 1.71 -8.95 27.59
CA LYS A 142 2.07 -10.27 28.15
C LYS A 142 1.39 -10.54 29.49
N THR A 143 1.14 -9.51 30.29
CA THR A 143 0.46 -9.63 31.59
C THR A 143 -1.06 -9.49 31.47
N ARG A 144 -1.56 -8.93 30.38
CA ARG A 144 -2.99 -8.74 30.12
C ARG A 144 -3.74 -10.06 29.96
N ASN A 145 -4.89 -10.14 30.62
CA ASN A 145 -5.86 -11.22 30.41
C ASN A 145 -6.84 -10.87 29.29
N SER A 146 -7.25 -11.90 28.55
CA SER A 146 -8.40 -11.86 27.65
C SER A 146 -9.69 -11.67 28.45
N TYR A 147 -10.77 -11.30 27.74
CA TYR A 147 -12.11 -11.23 28.33
C TYR A 147 -12.57 -12.54 29.00
N LYS A 148 -12.02 -13.69 28.58
CA LYS A 148 -12.29 -15.00 29.19
C LYS A 148 -11.40 -15.31 30.41
N GLY A 149 -10.72 -14.32 30.98
CA GLY A 149 -9.82 -14.46 32.14
C GLY A 149 -8.48 -15.15 31.85
N LYS A 150 -8.30 -15.76 30.67
CA LYS A 150 -7.03 -16.42 30.28
C LYS A 150 -6.04 -15.41 29.71
N ARG A 151 -4.73 -15.65 29.87
CA ARG A 151 -3.68 -14.87 29.20
C ARG A 151 -3.88 -14.82 27.68
N LEU A 152 -3.46 -13.71 27.07
CA LEU A 152 -3.51 -13.56 25.62
C LEU A 152 -2.63 -14.62 24.94
N SER A 153 -3.14 -15.23 23.87
CA SER A 153 -2.33 -16.10 23.02
C SER A 153 -1.23 -15.30 22.31
N ALA A 154 -0.10 -15.94 22.01
CA ALA A 154 0.98 -15.30 21.25
C ALA A 154 0.49 -14.66 19.94
N GLN A 155 -0.42 -15.30 19.21
CA GLN A 155 -1.00 -14.74 17.99
C GLN A 155 -1.75 -13.42 18.22
N MET A 156 -2.50 -13.33 19.32
CA MET A 156 -3.23 -12.11 19.68
C MET A 156 -2.26 -11.00 20.09
N ILE A 157 -1.21 -11.34 20.83
CA ILE A 157 -0.13 -10.39 21.18
C ILE A 157 0.54 -9.88 19.90
N THR A 158 0.88 -10.75 18.95
CA THR A 158 1.42 -10.34 17.65
C THR A 158 0.49 -9.36 16.93
N MET A 159 -0.82 -9.59 16.98
CA MET A 159 -1.79 -8.70 16.33
C MET A 159 -1.82 -7.31 16.97
N TYR A 160 -1.72 -7.22 18.31
CA TYR A 160 -1.60 -5.94 19.00
C TYR A 160 -0.26 -5.25 18.77
N LEU A 161 0.85 -6.00 18.74
CA LEU A 161 2.17 -5.43 18.45
C LEU A 161 2.27 -4.93 17.01
N ARG A 162 1.66 -5.62 16.04
CA ARG A 162 1.53 -5.12 14.66
C ARG A 162 0.81 -3.77 14.57
N ALA A 163 -0.01 -3.41 15.55
CA ALA A 163 -0.63 -2.08 15.56
C ALA A 163 0.41 -0.96 15.78
N VAL A 164 1.52 -1.24 16.49
CA VAL A 164 2.61 -0.28 16.69
C VAL A 164 3.39 -0.09 15.38
N GLU A 165 3.74 -1.18 14.70
CA GLU A 165 4.34 -1.14 13.35
C GLU A 165 3.45 -0.38 12.36
N TYR A 166 2.15 -0.68 12.38
CA TYR A 166 1.17 -0.02 11.53
C TYR A 166 1.05 1.48 11.83
N LEU A 167 1.01 1.87 13.11
CA LEU A 167 1.00 3.27 13.50
C LEU A 167 2.27 3.99 13.03
N HIS A 168 3.45 3.39 13.22
CA HIS A 168 4.72 3.92 12.73
C HIS A 168 4.68 4.15 11.23
N GLN A 169 4.23 3.17 10.45
CA GLN A 169 4.09 3.28 8.99
C GLN A 169 3.16 4.43 8.58
N CYS A 170 2.02 4.59 9.25
CA CYS A 170 1.09 5.67 8.95
C CYS A 170 1.67 7.05 9.27
N MET A 171 2.45 7.16 10.35
CA MET A 171 2.99 8.45 10.82
C MET A 171 4.33 8.82 10.17
N THR A 172 4.98 7.91 9.42
CA THR A 172 6.34 8.10 8.89
C THR A 172 6.50 9.39 8.06
N LYS A 173 5.45 9.81 7.34
CA LYS A 173 5.46 11.02 6.49
C LYS A 173 4.82 12.25 7.17
N THR A 174 4.65 12.22 8.48
CA THR A 174 3.96 13.27 9.25
C THR A 174 4.89 13.83 10.32
N GLU A 175 4.58 15.02 10.84
CA GLU A 175 5.27 15.61 12.01
C GLU A 175 5.12 14.75 13.28
N GLN A 176 4.16 13.83 13.26
CA GLN A 176 3.83 12.88 14.31
C GLN A 176 4.62 11.55 14.20
N SER A 177 5.63 11.51 13.33
CA SER A 177 6.57 10.40 13.18
C SER A 177 7.35 10.12 14.47
N PHE A 178 7.72 8.86 14.67
CA PHE A 178 8.50 8.40 15.81
C PHE A 178 9.47 7.29 15.39
N PRO A 179 10.51 6.98 16.16
CA PRO A 179 11.50 5.96 15.80
C PRO A 179 10.88 4.57 15.60
N HIS A 180 11.51 3.75 14.75
CA HIS A 180 11.06 2.38 14.54
C HIS A 180 10.95 1.63 15.88
N PRO A 181 9.80 0.99 16.18
CA PRO A 181 9.48 0.55 17.55
C PRO A 181 10.36 -0.59 18.08
N TRP A 182 11.01 -1.34 17.18
CA TRP A 182 11.96 -2.41 17.49
C TRP A 182 12.94 -2.64 16.33
N PRO A 183 14.07 -1.89 16.25
CA PRO A 183 15.01 -2.00 15.13
C PRO A 183 15.57 -3.42 14.95
N ASP A 184 15.84 -4.13 16.06
CA ASP A 184 16.46 -5.47 16.03
C ASP A 184 15.47 -6.62 16.27
N SER A 185 14.16 -6.36 16.13
CA SER A 185 13.14 -7.38 16.41
C SER A 185 11.92 -7.26 15.51
N SER A 186 10.86 -8.00 15.84
CA SER A 186 9.55 -7.88 15.19
C SER A 186 8.43 -8.17 16.17
N ALA A 187 7.20 -7.74 15.83
CA ALA A 187 6.00 -8.11 16.57
C ALA A 187 5.87 -9.64 16.82
N TYR A 188 6.35 -10.46 15.88
CA TYR A 188 6.32 -11.92 15.99
C TYR A 188 7.29 -12.45 17.05
N ILE A 189 8.53 -11.97 17.03
CA ILE A 189 9.58 -12.40 17.97
C ILE A 189 9.20 -11.97 19.39
N LEU A 190 8.80 -10.70 19.56
CA LEU A 190 8.42 -10.13 20.86
C LEU A 190 7.20 -10.81 21.48
N ALA A 191 6.26 -11.29 20.65
CA ALA A 191 5.10 -12.06 21.08
C ALA A 191 5.42 -13.51 21.49
N GLY A 192 6.65 -13.99 21.27
CA GLY A 192 7.07 -15.34 21.62
C GLY A 192 6.52 -16.43 20.69
N VAL A 193 6.17 -16.09 19.45
CA VAL A 193 5.76 -17.08 18.46
C VAL A 193 6.98 -17.91 18.06
N ARG A 194 7.01 -19.18 18.47
CA ARG A 194 8.13 -20.09 18.15
C ARG A 194 8.28 -20.26 16.63
N LYS A 195 9.53 -20.21 16.15
CA LYS A 195 9.92 -20.31 14.73
C LYS A 195 9.29 -21.49 13.97
N HIS A 196 8.89 -22.58 14.64
CA HIS A 196 8.24 -23.73 14.01
C HIS A 196 6.89 -23.44 13.32
N ARG A 197 6.27 -22.27 13.53
CA ARG A 197 5.07 -21.86 12.77
C ARG A 197 5.36 -21.03 11.52
N ILE A 198 6.60 -20.56 11.36
CA ILE A 198 7.05 -19.96 10.10
C ILE A 198 7.40 -21.15 9.22
N GLY A 199 6.44 -21.63 8.43
CA GLY A 199 6.70 -22.69 7.46
C GLY A 199 7.97 -22.35 6.67
N LYS A 200 8.83 -23.33 6.42
CA LYS A 200 10.03 -23.14 5.58
C LYS A 200 9.62 -22.33 4.35
N PRO A 201 10.37 -21.28 3.96
CA PRO A 201 10.05 -20.52 2.76
C PRO A 201 9.88 -21.52 1.62
N LYS A 202 8.66 -21.57 1.06
CA LYS A 202 8.31 -22.51 -0.01
C LYS A 202 8.88 -22.07 -1.35
N THR A 203 9.38 -20.83 -1.44
CA THR A 203 10.06 -20.32 -2.61
C THR A 203 11.35 -21.11 -2.78
N LEU A 204 11.36 -22.00 -3.78
CA LEU A 204 12.56 -22.69 -4.19
C LEU A 204 13.57 -21.65 -4.67
N LEU A 205 14.84 -21.81 -4.28
CA LEU A 205 15.92 -21.02 -4.85
C LEU A 205 16.02 -21.36 -6.34
N ILE A 206 16.22 -20.34 -7.18
CA ILE A 206 16.48 -20.55 -8.60
C ILE A 206 17.82 -21.30 -8.70
N PRO A 207 17.88 -22.48 -9.34
CA PRO A 207 19.14 -23.19 -9.51
C PRO A 207 20.17 -22.33 -10.25
N ASP A 208 21.44 -22.38 -9.84
CA ASP A 208 22.51 -21.53 -10.38
C ASP A 208 22.62 -21.60 -11.91
N GLU A 209 22.36 -22.77 -12.49
CA GLU A 209 22.34 -22.92 -13.95
C GLU A 209 21.23 -22.12 -14.62
N VAL A 210 20.02 -22.13 -14.06
CA VAL A 210 18.87 -21.39 -14.57
C VAL A 210 19.12 -19.89 -14.39
N PHE A 211 19.62 -19.52 -13.21
CA PHE A 211 20.01 -18.15 -12.90
C PHE A 211 21.06 -17.62 -13.87
N SER A 212 22.14 -18.37 -14.10
CA SER A 212 23.22 -17.99 -15.01
C SER A 212 22.71 -17.79 -16.44
N ARG A 213 21.80 -18.65 -16.93
CA ARG A 213 21.19 -18.50 -18.27
C ARG A 213 20.35 -17.23 -18.36
N VAL A 214 19.48 -16.99 -17.38
CA VAL A 214 18.62 -15.79 -17.35
C VAL A 214 19.46 -14.53 -17.22
N PHE A 215 20.50 -14.53 -16.38
CA PHE A 215 21.39 -13.39 -16.19
C PHE A 215 22.19 -13.07 -17.46
N LYS A 216 22.77 -14.08 -18.12
CA LYS A 216 23.47 -13.89 -19.41
C LYS A 216 22.53 -13.34 -20.49
N PHE A 217 21.31 -13.88 -20.55
CA PHE A 217 20.29 -13.38 -21.47
C PHE A 217 19.96 -11.91 -21.19
N ALA A 218 19.70 -11.55 -19.94
CA ALA A 218 19.42 -10.17 -19.53
C ALA A 218 20.61 -9.23 -19.85
N ASN A 219 21.84 -9.66 -19.54
CA ASN A 219 23.05 -8.88 -19.82
C ASN A 219 23.24 -8.61 -21.33
N SER A 220 22.93 -9.60 -22.18
CA SER A 220 22.97 -9.41 -23.64
C SER A 220 22.00 -8.34 -24.16
N TYR A 221 20.90 -8.10 -23.46
CA TYR A 221 19.97 -7.01 -23.77
C TYR A 221 20.50 -5.66 -23.27
N LEU A 222 21.12 -5.62 -22.08
CA LEU A 222 21.81 -4.42 -21.61
C LEU A 222 22.93 -3.96 -22.55
N GLU A 223 23.75 -4.88 -23.05
CA GLU A 223 24.81 -4.57 -24.01
C GLU A 223 24.26 -3.93 -25.29
N ARG A 224 23.03 -4.29 -25.69
CA ARG A 224 22.34 -3.75 -26.88
C ARG A 224 21.45 -2.55 -26.57
N SER A 225 21.30 -2.15 -25.30
CA SER A 225 20.35 -1.13 -24.84
C SER A 225 20.50 0.20 -25.57
N THR A 226 21.74 0.71 -25.69
CA THR A 226 22.03 1.97 -26.39
C THR A 226 21.54 1.97 -27.84
N LYS A 227 21.66 0.83 -28.54
CA LYS A 227 21.16 0.70 -29.91
C LYS A 227 19.64 0.68 -29.94
N LEU A 228 19.03 -0.10 -29.05
CA LEU A 228 17.57 -0.24 -28.95
C LEU A 228 16.88 1.10 -28.62
N LEU A 229 17.42 1.84 -27.65
CA LEU A 229 16.89 3.14 -27.23
C LEU A 229 17.05 4.20 -28.33
N LYS A 230 18.21 4.26 -29.02
CA LYS A 230 18.38 5.16 -30.18
C LYS A 230 17.38 4.86 -31.30
N LEU A 231 17.07 3.60 -31.55
CA LEU A 231 16.05 3.21 -32.53
C LEU A 231 14.63 3.58 -32.07
N GLN A 232 14.36 3.50 -30.77
CA GLN A 232 13.09 3.95 -30.18
C GLN A 232 12.91 5.46 -30.33
N ASP A 233 13.97 6.25 -30.13
CA ASP A 233 13.96 7.70 -30.32
C ASP A 233 13.66 8.04 -31.78
N ILE A 234 14.30 7.33 -32.74
CA ILE A 234 14.05 7.51 -34.17
C ILE A 234 12.59 7.16 -34.54
N ASP A 235 12.04 6.05 -34.04
CA ASP A 235 10.63 5.68 -34.28
C ASP A 235 9.67 6.74 -33.73
N THR A 236 9.99 7.29 -32.56
CA THR A 236 9.19 8.32 -31.90
C THR A 236 9.26 9.65 -32.66
N ALA A 237 10.44 10.01 -33.17
CA ALA A 237 10.62 11.18 -34.02
C ALA A 237 9.79 11.05 -35.32
N ILE A 238 9.82 9.88 -35.98
CA ILE A 238 8.99 9.64 -37.19
C ILE A 238 7.50 9.81 -36.87
N LYS A 239 7.00 9.31 -35.73
CA LYS A 239 5.60 9.53 -35.36
C LYS A 239 5.27 11.00 -35.16
N LYS A 240 6.20 11.77 -34.57
CA LYS A 240 6.01 13.18 -34.28
C LYS A 240 6.04 14.03 -35.55
N ASP A 241 7.07 13.86 -36.38
CA ASP A 241 7.31 14.66 -37.58
C ASP A 241 6.20 14.49 -38.62
N TYR A 242 5.61 13.30 -38.68
CA TYR A 242 4.55 12.95 -39.64
C TYR A 242 3.16 12.83 -39.01
N SER A 243 2.97 13.34 -37.79
CA SER A 243 1.69 13.30 -37.05
C SER A 243 0.52 13.97 -37.79
N HIS A 244 0.82 14.84 -38.75
CA HIS A 244 -0.15 15.53 -39.61
C HIS A 244 -0.63 14.69 -40.82
N LEU A 245 -0.02 13.52 -41.07
CA LEU A 245 -0.39 12.61 -42.15
C LEU A 245 -1.30 11.48 -41.66
N SER A 246 -1.91 10.76 -42.61
CA SER A 246 -2.63 9.53 -42.31
C SER A 246 -1.68 8.43 -41.79
N ASN A 247 -2.24 7.45 -41.07
CA ASN A 247 -1.45 6.40 -40.41
C ASN A 247 -0.65 5.50 -41.35
N GLU A 248 -1.09 5.35 -42.60
CA GLU A 248 -0.49 4.43 -43.56
C GLU A 248 0.91 4.88 -44.05
N PRO A 249 1.12 6.13 -44.48
CA PRO A 249 2.46 6.69 -44.72
C PRO A 249 3.40 6.59 -43.52
N ILE A 250 2.88 6.83 -42.30
CA ILE A 250 3.66 6.72 -41.05
C ILE A 250 4.10 5.27 -40.85
N TRP A 251 3.18 4.32 -41.01
CA TRP A 251 3.45 2.90 -40.85
C TRP A 251 4.49 2.39 -41.87
N GLN A 252 4.39 2.80 -43.14
CA GLN A 252 5.36 2.44 -44.17
C GLN A 252 6.77 2.96 -43.85
N ARG A 253 6.89 4.22 -43.42
CA ARG A 253 8.18 4.82 -43.03
C ARG A 253 8.80 4.13 -41.83
N ARG A 254 8.01 3.87 -40.79
CA ARG A 254 8.46 3.14 -39.59
C ARG A 254 8.96 1.74 -39.93
N THR A 255 8.18 1.01 -40.72
CA THR A 255 8.53 -0.36 -41.15
C THR A 255 9.78 -0.37 -42.02
N ALA A 256 9.93 0.59 -42.93
CA ALA A 256 11.14 0.72 -43.77
C ALA A 256 12.40 1.03 -42.93
N THR A 257 12.30 1.95 -41.96
CA THR A 257 13.42 2.30 -41.07
C THR A 257 13.84 1.12 -40.20
N LEU A 258 12.89 0.38 -39.62
CA LEU A 258 13.18 -0.79 -38.80
C LEU A 258 13.72 -1.97 -39.61
N LYS A 259 13.21 -2.19 -40.84
CA LYS A 259 13.75 -3.20 -41.76
C LYS A 259 15.21 -2.96 -42.12
N ARG A 260 15.60 -1.69 -42.36
CA ARG A 260 17.02 -1.33 -42.59
C ARG A 260 17.94 -1.65 -41.41
N GLN A 261 17.37 -1.80 -40.22
CA GLN A 261 18.09 -2.08 -38.97
C GLN A 261 18.03 -3.57 -38.58
N GLY A 262 17.44 -4.41 -39.43
CA GLY A 262 17.37 -5.87 -39.26
C GLY A 262 16.11 -6.38 -38.56
N TYR A 263 15.07 -5.55 -38.44
CA TYR A 263 13.78 -5.97 -37.85
C TYR A 263 12.74 -6.30 -38.93
N ASP A 264 12.15 -7.49 -38.84
CA ASP A 264 11.12 -7.93 -39.78
C ASP A 264 9.81 -7.13 -39.67
N SER A 265 9.52 -6.62 -38.47
CA SER A 265 8.30 -5.87 -38.20
C SER A 265 8.49 -4.85 -37.08
N VAL A 266 7.57 -3.88 -37.01
CA VAL A 266 7.46 -2.97 -35.85
C VAL A 266 7.20 -3.77 -34.57
N SER A 267 6.40 -4.84 -34.65
CA SER A 267 6.07 -5.67 -33.49
C SER A 267 7.29 -6.35 -32.89
N SER A 268 8.17 -6.93 -33.72
CA SER A 268 9.37 -7.61 -33.23
C SER A 268 10.35 -6.65 -32.56
N PHE A 269 10.45 -5.41 -33.04
CA PHE A 269 11.20 -4.36 -32.36
C PHE A 269 10.64 -4.05 -30.96
N TYR A 270 9.32 -3.87 -30.83
CA TYR A 270 8.73 -3.60 -29.51
C TYR A 270 8.79 -4.81 -28.56
N THR A 271 8.81 -6.03 -29.07
CA THR A 271 9.13 -7.22 -28.27
C THR A 271 10.53 -7.11 -27.65
N ASP A 272 11.53 -6.68 -28.42
CA ASP A 272 12.89 -6.46 -27.90
C ASP A 272 12.98 -5.34 -26.86
N ILE A 273 12.18 -4.27 -27.00
CA ILE A 273 12.08 -3.21 -25.98
C ILE A 273 11.49 -3.75 -24.67
N LEU A 274 10.42 -4.54 -24.75
CA LEU A 274 9.82 -5.17 -23.55
C LEU A 274 10.78 -6.17 -22.88
N LEU A 275 11.58 -6.89 -23.67
CA LEU A 275 12.62 -7.78 -23.17
C LEU A 275 13.77 -7.00 -22.52
N LEU A 276 14.14 -5.83 -23.05
CA LEU A 276 15.10 -4.93 -22.42
C LEU A 276 14.60 -4.43 -21.06
N GLU A 277 13.34 -3.98 -20.96
CA GLU A 277 12.75 -3.58 -19.67
C GLU A 277 12.76 -4.73 -18.67
N SER A 278 12.36 -5.93 -19.11
CA SER A 278 12.38 -7.14 -18.28
C SER A 278 13.80 -7.49 -17.83
N ALA A 279 14.80 -7.34 -18.70
CA ALA A 279 16.22 -7.55 -18.38
C ALA A 279 16.72 -6.56 -17.31
N CYS A 280 16.35 -5.28 -17.43
CA CYS A 280 16.68 -4.26 -16.43
C CYS A 280 16.09 -4.62 -15.05
N TRP A 281 14.82 -5.04 -15.00
CA TRP A 281 14.19 -5.50 -13.76
C TRP A 281 14.93 -6.68 -13.14
N TRP A 282 15.28 -7.68 -13.94
CA TRP A 282 16.06 -8.83 -13.48
C TRP A 282 17.40 -8.42 -12.86
N ILE A 283 18.13 -7.52 -13.52
CA ILE A 283 19.46 -7.10 -13.04
C ILE A 283 19.38 -6.25 -11.77
N ILE A 284 18.39 -5.36 -11.67
CA ILE A 284 18.13 -4.58 -10.44
C ILE A 284 17.75 -5.50 -9.28
N LEU A 285 16.88 -6.48 -9.51
CA LEU A 285 16.46 -7.44 -8.48
C LEU A 285 17.63 -8.28 -7.98
N VAL A 286 18.54 -8.67 -8.89
CA VAL A 286 19.73 -9.44 -8.56
C VAL A 286 20.76 -8.61 -7.79
N SER A 287 21.05 -7.39 -8.25
CA SER A 287 22.04 -6.53 -7.59
C SER A 287 21.57 -6.09 -6.21
N ALA A 288 20.26 -5.89 -6.00
CA ALA A 288 19.67 -5.56 -4.70
C ALA A 288 19.70 -6.74 -3.69
N GLN A 289 19.88 -7.98 -4.15
CA GLN A 289 20.03 -9.15 -3.29
C GLN A 289 21.48 -9.39 -2.85
N GLN A 290 22.46 -8.76 -3.51
CA GLN A 290 23.89 -8.94 -3.23
C GLN A 290 24.48 -7.88 -2.30
N THR A 291 23.70 -6.90 -1.81
CA THR A 291 24.15 -6.01 -0.74
C THR A 291 24.19 -6.77 0.59
N PRO A 292 25.37 -7.04 1.19
CA PRO A 292 25.42 -7.55 2.54
C PRO A 292 24.86 -6.49 3.51
N PRO A 293 24.19 -6.91 4.59
CA PRO A 293 23.86 -5.98 5.67
C PRO A 293 25.17 -5.48 6.28
N ASN A 294 25.41 -4.17 6.20
CA ASN A 294 26.34 -3.48 7.11
C ASN A 294 25.72 -3.38 8.50
#